data_AF-A0A1S2YT98-F1
#
_entry.id   AF-A0A1S2YT98-F1
#
_cell.length_a   1.000
_cell.length_b   1.000
_cell.length_c   1.000
_cell.angle_alpha   90.00
_cell.angle_beta   90.00
_cell.angle_gamma   90.00
#
_symmetry.space_group_name_H-M   'P 1'
#
loop_
_entity.id
_entity.type
_entity.pdbx_description
1 polymer ?
#
loop_
_entity_poly.entity_id
_entity_poly.type
_entity_poly.pdbx_seq_one_letter_code
_entity_poly.pdbx_strand_id
1 'polypeptide(L)'
;MGSFIGHILPGTLFLLVGVWHIWCSVVRYVSSPNTFRVRVWNPVPAFDGRLKHLELYVISIGAFIDLCIELLVATQLKFFVGGILNSTYLNNFEHSGMLLMFFIFGVVTLLSEKTRYLPLPEGSLCLIAATAFTAEYLLFYFHSTTHKGLEGYYHVLLAFLIGLCILSSIAGALLPTSFPVDLCKSIAITLQGIWFYQTAFVLYGPMLPAGCKMKDNIITCHSSESEVRGELLANVQIFFAVLAVHVGTVASFSFAASRYGNFEEPAPKSGF
;
A
#
# COMPACT_ATOMS: atom_id res chain seq x y z
N MET A 1 7.23 17.46 3.90
CA MET A 1 8.63 16.99 3.86
C MET A 1 8.64 15.56 4.32
N GLY A 2 9.41 14.69 3.66
CA GLY A 2 9.60 13.32 4.13
C GLY A 2 10.26 13.32 5.51
N SER A 3 9.74 12.49 6.41
CA SER A 3 10.36 12.25 7.71
C SER A 3 10.46 10.75 7.96
N PHE A 4 11.32 10.34 8.89
CA PHE A 4 11.45 8.94 9.26
C PHE A 4 10.10 8.34 9.70
N ILE A 5 9.40 9.02 10.62
CA ILE A 5 8.10 8.57 11.13
C ILE A 5 7.04 8.61 10.02
N GLY A 6 7.05 9.67 9.20
CA GLY A 6 6.12 9.82 8.07
C GLY A 6 6.23 8.72 7.02
N HIS A 7 7.33 7.96 6.98
CA HIS A 7 7.47 6.79 6.12
C HIS A 7 7.25 5.46 6.85
N ILE A 8 7.75 5.31 8.10
CA ILE A 8 7.57 4.08 8.88
C ILE A 8 6.10 3.82 9.19
N LEU A 9 5.34 4.85 9.56
CA LEU A 9 3.94 4.67 9.95
C LEU A 9 3.08 4.13 8.79
N PRO A 10 2.99 4.78 7.61
CA PRO A 10 2.27 4.22 6.47
C PRO A 10 2.92 2.92 5.97
N GLY A 11 4.25 2.82 5.99
CA GLY A 11 4.96 1.59 5.63
C GLY A 11 4.55 0.38 6.46
N THR A 12 4.31 0.57 7.76
CA THR A 12 3.84 -0.49 8.67
C THR A 12 2.43 -0.92 8.31
N LEU A 13 1.54 0.04 8.04
CA LEU A 13 0.18 -0.25 7.66
C LEU A 13 0.13 -1.05 6.34
N PHE A 14 0.79 -0.55 5.29
CA PHE A 14 0.82 -1.23 3.99
C PHE A 14 1.49 -2.59 4.07
N LEU A 15 2.58 -2.75 4.82
CA LEU A 15 3.25 -4.04 4.97
C LEU A 15 2.36 -5.07 5.65
N LEU A 16 1.73 -4.71 6.79
CA LEU A 16 0.86 -5.63 7.53
C LEU A 16 -0.38 -5.99 6.71
N VAL A 17 -1.02 -5.01 6.07
CA VAL A 17 -2.20 -5.23 5.20
C VAL A 17 -1.82 -6.07 3.99
N GLY A 18 -0.70 -5.77 3.33
CA GLY A 18 -0.23 -6.52 2.16
C GLY A 18 0.07 -7.98 2.47
N VAL A 19 0.82 -8.26 3.54
CA VAL A 19 1.12 -9.64 3.98
C VAL A 19 -0.17 -10.37 4.37
N TRP A 20 -1.08 -9.69 5.06
CA TRP A 20 -2.40 -10.23 5.40
C TRP A 20 -3.20 -10.59 4.14
N HIS A 21 -3.19 -9.73 3.13
CA HIS A 21 -3.87 -9.96 1.85
C HIS A 21 -3.26 -11.14 1.09
N ILE A 22 -1.93 -11.29 1.06
CA ILE A 22 -1.25 -12.45 0.45
C ILE A 22 -1.78 -13.73 1.09
N TRP A 23 -1.75 -13.80 2.43
CA TRP A 23 -2.20 -14.96 3.18
C TRP A 23 -3.68 -15.28 2.89
N CYS A 24 -4.56 -14.29 2.98
CA CYS A 24 -5.99 -14.47 2.76
C CYS A 24 -6.33 -14.86 1.31
N SER A 25 -5.66 -14.27 0.33
CA SER A 25 -5.87 -14.60 -1.09
C SER A 25 -5.48 -16.05 -1.36
N VAL A 26 -4.31 -16.46 -0.86
CA VAL A 26 -3.80 -17.84 -0.98
C VAL A 26 -4.75 -18.84 -0.31
N VAL A 27 -5.09 -18.63 0.97
CA VAL A 27 -5.99 -19.54 1.70
C VAL A 27 -7.34 -19.65 1.01
N ARG A 28 -7.91 -18.52 0.59
CA ARG A 28 -9.19 -18.49 -0.15
C ARG A 28 -9.12 -19.31 -1.43
N TYR A 29 -8.02 -19.21 -2.18
CA TYR A 29 -7.84 -19.94 -3.43
C TYR A 29 -7.67 -21.44 -3.21
N VAL A 30 -6.78 -21.87 -2.30
CA VAL A 30 -6.52 -23.31 -2.08
C VAL A 30 -7.71 -24.03 -1.45
N SER A 31 -8.53 -23.34 -0.65
CA SER A 31 -9.72 -23.93 -0.02
C SER A 31 -10.89 -24.06 -0.97
N SER A 32 -11.04 -23.16 -1.94
CA SER A 32 -12.20 -23.13 -2.84
C SER A 32 -11.85 -22.46 -4.19
N PRO A 33 -11.07 -23.12 -5.05
CA PRO A 33 -10.58 -22.51 -6.29
C PRO A 33 -11.71 -22.16 -7.27
N ASN A 34 -12.75 -23.01 -7.34
CA ASN A 34 -13.88 -22.84 -8.27
C ASN A 34 -14.82 -21.67 -7.90
N THR A 35 -14.83 -21.25 -6.64
CA THR A 35 -15.67 -20.14 -6.15
C THR A 35 -14.85 -18.91 -5.77
N PHE A 36 -13.55 -18.89 -6.14
CA PHE A 36 -12.66 -17.80 -5.83
C PHE A 36 -13.20 -16.46 -6.34
N ARG A 37 -13.12 -15.45 -5.49
CA ARG A 37 -13.39 -14.06 -5.82
C ARG A 37 -12.30 -13.17 -5.25
N VAL A 38 -11.90 -12.17 -6.03
CA VAL A 38 -11.07 -11.05 -5.59
C VAL A 38 -11.74 -10.40 -4.37
N ARG A 39 -10.95 -9.91 -3.42
CA ARG A 39 -11.46 -9.04 -2.35
C ARG A 39 -10.53 -7.87 -2.11
N VAL A 40 -11.06 -6.66 -2.11
CA VAL A 40 -10.31 -5.42 -1.85
C VAL A 40 -9.82 -5.33 -0.40
N TRP A 41 -10.47 -6.04 0.52
CA TRP A 41 -10.14 -6.11 1.94
C TRP A 41 -10.37 -7.54 2.46
N ASN A 42 -9.73 -7.93 3.56
CA ASN A 42 -9.87 -9.31 4.07
C ASN A 42 -10.29 -9.38 5.54
N PRO A 43 -11.29 -10.22 5.89
CA PRO A 43 -11.80 -10.29 7.25
C PRO A 43 -10.80 -10.97 8.19
N VAL A 44 -10.60 -10.42 9.38
CA VAL A 44 -9.74 -11.02 10.42
C VAL A 44 -10.56 -12.00 11.28
N PRO A 45 -10.30 -13.33 11.21
CA PRO A 45 -11.06 -14.34 11.93
C PRO A 45 -10.57 -14.46 13.38
N ALA A 46 -10.67 -13.39 14.16
CA ALA A 46 -10.26 -13.35 15.56
C ALA A 46 -11.43 -12.96 16.49
N PHE A 47 -11.36 -13.43 17.75
CA PHE A 47 -12.35 -13.18 18.82
C PHE A 47 -13.80 -13.40 18.36
N ASP A 48 -14.12 -14.60 17.87
CA ASP A 48 -15.46 -14.98 17.40
C ASP A 48 -16.04 -14.01 16.35
N GLY A 49 -15.17 -13.43 15.51
CA GLY A 49 -15.55 -12.52 14.44
C GLY A 49 -15.77 -11.06 14.88
N ARG A 50 -15.53 -10.72 16.15
CA ARG A 50 -15.59 -9.32 16.64
C ARG A 50 -14.60 -8.42 15.90
N LEU A 51 -13.47 -8.96 15.46
CA LEU A 51 -12.46 -8.25 14.70
C LEU A 51 -12.62 -8.41 13.17
N LYS A 52 -13.76 -8.90 12.68
CA LYS A 52 -13.99 -9.13 11.23
C LYS A 52 -13.53 -7.94 10.39
N HIS A 53 -13.91 -6.71 10.76
CA HIS A 53 -13.63 -5.50 9.98
C HIS A 53 -12.41 -4.70 10.49
N LEU A 54 -11.49 -5.33 11.21
CA LEU A 54 -10.35 -4.65 11.84
C LEU A 54 -9.52 -3.84 10.84
N GLU A 55 -9.20 -4.43 9.68
CA GLU A 55 -8.46 -3.75 8.60
C GLU A 55 -9.11 -2.42 8.23
N LEU A 56 -10.41 -2.43 7.96
CA LEU A 56 -11.15 -1.24 7.57
C LEU A 56 -11.25 -0.19 8.69
N TYR A 57 -11.35 -0.63 9.95
CA TYR A 57 -11.32 0.27 11.09
C TYR A 57 -9.97 0.95 11.25
N VAL A 58 -8.88 0.19 11.13
CA VAL A 58 -7.52 0.74 11.21
C VAL A 58 -7.29 1.75 10.09
N ILE A 59 -7.67 1.43 8.85
CA ILE A 59 -7.56 2.35 7.71
C ILE A 59 -8.40 3.60 7.93
N SER A 60 -9.69 3.46 8.29
CA SER A 60 -10.59 4.60 8.43
C SER A 60 -10.20 5.51 9.59
N ILE A 61 -9.97 4.95 10.78
CA ILE A 61 -9.65 5.73 11.98
C ILE A 61 -8.25 6.32 11.85
N GLY A 62 -7.28 5.54 11.36
CA GLY A 62 -5.91 6.01 11.13
C GLY A 62 -5.87 7.16 10.13
N ALA A 63 -6.49 6.99 8.96
CA ALA A 63 -6.54 8.04 7.94
C ALA A 63 -7.29 9.30 8.43
N PHE A 64 -8.34 9.14 9.23
CA PHE A 64 -9.06 10.28 9.80
C PHE A 64 -8.22 11.05 10.82
N ILE A 65 -7.55 10.36 11.74
CA ILE A 65 -6.68 10.99 12.72
C ILE A 65 -5.54 11.74 12.03
N ASP A 66 -4.89 11.10 11.06
CA ASP A 66 -3.78 11.70 10.34
C ASP A 66 -4.24 12.88 9.48
N LEU A 67 -5.42 12.78 8.85
CA LEU A 67 -6.08 13.90 8.16
C LEU A 67 -6.30 15.08 9.11
N CYS A 68 -6.77 14.84 10.33
CA CYS A 68 -6.93 15.91 11.31
C CYS A 68 -5.59 16.53 11.74
N ILE A 69 -4.53 15.72 11.87
CA ILE A 69 -3.19 16.21 12.22
C ILE A 69 -2.64 17.08 11.08
N GLU A 70 -2.61 16.56 9.86
CA GLU A 70 -2.08 17.27 8.68
C GLU A 70 -2.89 18.53 8.37
N LEU A 71 -4.22 18.44 8.38
CA LEU A 71 -5.06 19.56 8.00
C LEU A 71 -5.21 20.58 9.12
N LEU A 72 -5.46 20.18 10.37
CA LEU A 72 -5.84 21.13 11.43
C LEU A 72 -4.64 21.54 12.28
N VAL A 73 -3.82 20.57 12.69
CA VAL A 73 -2.71 20.81 13.62
C VAL A 73 -1.51 21.39 12.90
N ALA A 74 -1.06 20.73 11.82
CA ALA A 74 0.16 21.13 11.12
C ALA A 74 0.01 22.47 10.38
N THR A 75 -1.17 22.78 9.84
CA THR A 75 -1.43 24.10 9.22
C THR A 75 -1.73 25.21 10.24
N GLN A 76 -1.93 24.85 11.52
CA GLN A 76 -2.42 25.76 12.56
C GLN A 76 -3.72 26.51 12.16
N LEU A 77 -4.56 25.90 11.32
CA LEU A 77 -5.76 26.50 10.72
C LEU A 77 -5.49 27.76 9.87
N LYS A 78 -4.22 28.02 9.50
CA LYS A 78 -3.82 29.15 8.65
C LYS A 78 -3.90 28.77 7.17
N PHE A 79 -5.11 28.45 6.73
CA PHE A 79 -5.36 27.99 5.36
C PHE A 79 -5.10 29.07 4.32
N PHE A 80 -5.53 30.30 4.59
CA PHE A 80 -5.42 31.42 3.67
C PHE A 80 -4.61 32.55 4.31
N VAL A 81 -3.66 33.12 3.56
CA VAL A 81 -2.92 34.32 3.92
C VAL A 81 -3.09 35.32 2.79
N GLY A 82 -3.68 36.48 3.08
CA GLY A 82 -3.96 37.49 2.05
C GLY A 82 -4.98 37.04 0.99
N GLY A 83 -5.90 36.14 1.32
CA GLY A 83 -6.93 35.62 0.39
C GLY A 83 -6.44 34.52 -0.57
N ILE A 84 -5.19 34.09 -0.46
CA ILE A 84 -4.59 33.02 -1.25
C ILE A 84 -4.25 31.85 -0.33
N LEU A 85 -4.32 30.62 -0.86
CA LEU A 85 -3.92 29.41 -0.13
C LEU A 85 -2.47 29.54 0.32
N ASN A 86 -2.21 29.26 1.60
CA ASN A 86 -0.90 29.42 2.19
C ASN A 86 0.09 28.40 1.62
N SER A 87 1.01 28.88 0.79
CA SER A 87 2.01 28.04 0.11
C SER A 87 2.94 27.31 1.08
N THR A 88 3.10 27.82 2.30
CA THR A 88 3.93 27.23 3.36
C THR A 88 3.47 25.81 3.72
N TYR A 89 2.17 25.52 3.61
CA TYR A 89 1.58 24.24 4.04
C TYR A 89 1.09 23.37 2.88
N LEU A 90 1.54 23.62 1.64
CA LEU A 90 1.10 22.87 0.46
C LEU A 90 1.29 21.36 0.62
N ASN A 91 2.44 20.94 1.14
CA ASN A 91 2.69 19.53 1.43
C ASN A 91 1.60 18.93 2.33
N ASN A 92 1.19 19.64 3.38
CA ASN A 92 0.21 19.13 4.34
C ASN A 92 -1.19 19.08 3.71
N PHE A 93 -1.53 20.02 2.82
CA PHE A 93 -2.77 19.96 2.03
C PHE A 93 -2.80 18.78 1.06
N GLU A 94 -1.68 18.50 0.38
CA GLU A 94 -1.55 17.34 -0.49
C GLU A 94 -1.72 16.04 0.30
N HIS A 95 -1.04 15.91 1.46
CA HIS A 95 -1.16 14.74 2.34
C HIS A 95 -2.60 14.60 2.85
N SER A 96 -3.23 15.71 3.24
CA SER A 96 -4.64 15.72 3.63
C SER A 96 -5.56 15.22 2.50
N GLY A 97 -5.30 15.63 1.25
CA GLY A 97 -6.05 15.17 0.09
C GLY A 97 -5.92 13.66 -0.15
N MET A 98 -4.71 13.12 -0.03
CA MET A 98 -4.46 11.68 -0.09
C MET A 98 -5.18 10.92 1.04
N LEU A 99 -4.99 11.36 2.29
CA LEU A 99 -5.58 10.73 3.48
C LEU A 99 -7.11 10.74 3.44
N LEU A 100 -7.71 11.81 2.91
CA LEU A 100 -9.15 11.88 2.68
C LEU A 100 -9.64 10.76 1.75
N MET A 101 -8.89 10.42 0.70
CA MET A 101 -9.29 9.35 -0.22
C MET A 101 -9.21 7.96 0.44
N PHE A 102 -8.18 7.70 1.26
CA PHE A 102 -8.11 6.46 2.04
C PHE A 102 -9.21 6.39 3.12
N PHE A 103 -9.55 7.51 3.75
CA PHE A 103 -10.68 7.60 4.67
C PHE A 103 -12.00 7.27 3.98
N ILE A 104 -12.26 7.88 2.81
CA ILE A 104 -13.46 7.61 2.01
C ILE A 104 -13.52 6.12 1.63
N PHE A 105 -12.41 5.55 1.16
CA PHE A 105 -12.32 4.11 0.86
C PHE A 105 -12.74 3.26 2.08
N GLY A 106 -12.15 3.51 3.25
CA GLY A 106 -12.43 2.74 4.46
C GLY A 106 -13.89 2.86 4.91
N VAL A 107 -14.44 4.08 4.94
CA VAL A 107 -15.83 4.34 5.35
C VAL A 107 -16.83 3.74 4.37
N VAL A 108 -16.65 3.94 3.06
CA VAL A 108 -17.56 3.40 2.05
C VAL A 108 -17.56 1.87 2.09
N THR A 109 -16.40 1.25 2.24
CA THR A 109 -16.28 -0.20 2.37
C THR A 109 -16.95 -0.72 3.65
N LEU A 110 -16.77 -0.04 4.79
CA LEU A 110 -17.46 -0.36 6.04
C LEU A 110 -18.98 -0.24 5.92
N LEU A 111 -19.46 0.82 5.29
CA LEU A 111 -20.90 1.04 5.06
C LEU A 111 -21.48 -0.04 4.15
N SER A 112 -20.75 -0.43 3.11
CA SER A 112 -21.15 -1.51 2.21
C SER A 112 -21.25 -2.86 2.91
N GLU A 113 -20.34 -3.15 3.84
CA GLU A 113 -20.34 -4.42 4.59
C GLU A 113 -21.36 -4.46 5.74
N LYS A 114 -21.62 -3.31 6.38
CA LYS A 114 -22.48 -3.27 7.57
C LYS A 114 -23.92 -2.87 7.30
N THR A 115 -24.19 -2.24 6.17
CA THR A 115 -25.51 -1.68 5.89
C THR A 115 -26.08 -2.23 4.60
N ARG A 116 -27.41 -2.34 4.58
CA ARG A 116 -28.19 -2.64 3.37
C ARG A 116 -28.40 -1.42 2.46
N TYR A 117 -27.96 -0.24 2.88
CA TYR A 117 -28.25 1.01 2.18
C TYR A 117 -27.28 1.27 1.02
N LEU A 118 -26.06 0.73 1.08
CA LEU A 118 -25.03 0.92 0.07
C LEU A 118 -24.35 -0.41 -0.30
N PRO A 119 -25.08 -1.42 -0.83
CA PRO A 119 -24.51 -2.71 -1.18
C PRO A 119 -23.68 -2.60 -2.47
N LEU A 120 -22.43 -2.14 -2.35
CA LEU A 120 -21.56 -1.98 -3.50
C LEU A 120 -20.97 -3.34 -3.89
N PRO A 121 -20.91 -3.64 -5.20
CA PRO A 121 -20.20 -4.82 -5.67
C PRO A 121 -18.70 -4.64 -5.43
N GLU A 122 -18.01 -5.76 -5.24
CA GLU A 122 -16.57 -5.80 -4.97
C GLU A 122 -15.74 -5.02 -5.99
N GLY A 123 -16.15 -5.06 -7.26
CA GLY A 123 -15.48 -4.31 -8.33
C GLY A 123 -15.55 -2.79 -8.13
N SER A 124 -16.67 -2.25 -7.62
CA SER A 124 -16.77 -0.83 -7.27
C SER A 124 -15.84 -0.47 -6.12
N LEU A 125 -15.74 -1.34 -5.11
CA LEU A 125 -14.81 -1.13 -4.00
C LEU A 125 -13.35 -1.17 -4.45
N CYS A 126 -13.01 -2.06 -5.39
CA CYS A 126 -11.70 -2.09 -6.04
C CYS A 126 -11.39 -0.79 -6.81
N LEU A 127 -12.36 -0.21 -7.50
CA LEU A 127 -12.18 1.10 -8.18
C LEU A 127 -12.01 2.24 -7.17
N ILE A 128 -12.75 2.24 -6.05
CA ILE A 128 -12.55 3.22 -4.98
C ILE A 128 -11.14 3.09 -4.39
N ALA A 129 -10.65 1.88 -4.14
CA ALA A 129 -9.27 1.67 -3.73
C ALA A 129 -8.27 2.20 -4.77
N ALA A 130 -8.53 1.96 -6.07
CA ALA A 130 -7.70 2.50 -7.15
C ALA A 130 -7.66 4.04 -7.13
N THR A 131 -8.77 4.72 -6.82
CA THR A 131 -8.78 6.19 -6.68
C THR A 131 -7.96 6.67 -5.48
N ALA A 132 -7.96 5.94 -4.36
CA ALA A 132 -7.13 6.26 -3.21
C ALA A 132 -5.63 6.09 -3.52
N PHE A 133 -5.25 4.97 -4.13
CA PHE A 133 -3.87 4.78 -4.63
C PHE A 133 -3.49 5.79 -5.71
N THR A 134 -4.44 6.27 -6.53
CA THR A 134 -4.16 7.32 -7.51
C THR A 134 -3.86 8.65 -6.84
N ALA A 135 -4.60 9.03 -5.79
CA ALA A 135 -4.30 10.23 -5.01
C ALA A 135 -2.92 10.12 -4.33
N GLU A 136 -2.57 8.95 -3.81
CA GLU A 136 -1.24 8.65 -3.27
C GLU A 136 -0.15 8.78 -4.33
N TYR A 137 -0.34 8.16 -5.49
CA TYR A 137 0.59 8.22 -6.61
C TYR A 137 0.84 9.66 -7.05
N LEU A 138 -0.23 10.46 -7.22
CA LEU A 138 -0.10 11.84 -7.66
C LEU A 138 0.67 12.68 -6.64
N LEU A 139 0.41 12.50 -5.35
CA LEU A 139 1.19 13.16 -4.30
C LEU A 139 2.66 12.81 -4.45
N PHE A 140 3.01 11.52 -4.44
CA PHE A 140 4.42 11.11 -4.50
C PHE A 140 5.09 11.44 -5.83
N TYR A 141 4.36 11.41 -6.94
CA TYR A 141 4.92 11.80 -8.24
C TYR A 141 5.29 13.28 -8.25
N PHE A 142 4.37 14.17 -7.85
CA PHE A 142 4.66 15.60 -7.82
C PHE A 142 5.66 15.96 -6.71
N HIS A 143 5.56 15.33 -5.53
CA HIS A 143 6.56 15.44 -4.46
C HIS A 143 7.95 14.97 -4.92
N SER A 144 8.01 13.86 -5.66
CA SER A 144 9.26 13.34 -6.21
C SER A 144 9.84 14.24 -7.28
N THR A 145 9.04 14.98 -8.06
CA THR A 145 9.58 15.96 -9.02
C THR A 145 10.21 17.18 -8.33
N THR A 146 9.87 17.43 -7.06
CA THR A 146 10.51 18.47 -6.25
C THR A 146 11.85 18.00 -5.69
N HIS A 147 12.03 16.69 -5.51
CA HIS A 147 13.28 16.07 -5.05
C HIS A 147 14.17 15.67 -6.24
N LYS A 148 15.49 15.88 -6.11
CA LYS A 148 16.48 15.47 -7.12
C LYS A 148 17.50 14.52 -6.51
N GLY A 149 18.16 13.75 -7.38
CA GLY A 149 19.16 12.76 -6.98
C GLY A 149 18.58 11.62 -6.17
N LEU A 150 19.34 11.15 -5.17
CA LEU A 150 19.01 9.93 -4.42
C LEU A 150 17.61 9.94 -3.78
N GLU A 151 17.20 11.07 -3.19
CA GLU A 151 15.87 11.19 -2.57
C GLU A 151 14.76 11.01 -3.60
N GLY A 152 14.88 11.70 -4.75
CA GLY A 152 13.94 11.55 -5.86
C GLY A 152 13.89 10.12 -6.39
N TYR A 153 15.04 9.45 -6.51
CA TYR A 153 15.11 8.08 -7.02
C TYR A 153 14.28 7.08 -6.19
N TYR A 154 14.40 7.13 -4.86
CA TYR A 154 13.60 6.27 -3.98
C TYR A 154 12.11 6.58 -4.07
N HIS A 155 11.73 7.86 -4.17
CA HIS A 155 10.32 8.23 -4.31
C HIS A 155 9.74 7.86 -5.68
N VAL A 156 10.52 7.89 -6.77
CA VAL A 156 10.11 7.36 -8.08
C VAL A 156 9.83 5.86 -8.00
N LEU A 157 10.69 5.09 -7.34
CA LEU A 157 10.47 3.66 -7.13
C LEU A 157 9.23 3.39 -6.27
N LEU A 158 8.97 4.24 -5.25
CA LEU A 158 7.75 4.18 -4.46
C LEU A 158 6.50 4.42 -5.33
N ALA A 159 6.52 5.49 -6.14
CA ALA A 159 5.45 5.81 -7.06
C ALA A 159 5.19 4.68 -8.07
N PHE A 160 6.24 4.03 -8.57
CA PHE A 160 6.10 2.86 -9.44
C PHE A 160 5.34 1.72 -8.75
N LEU A 161 5.67 1.39 -7.50
CA LEU A 161 4.97 0.36 -6.73
C LEU A 161 3.50 0.72 -6.47
N ILE A 162 3.21 1.99 -6.15
CA ILE A 162 1.83 2.49 -6.02
C ILE A 162 1.09 2.36 -7.36
N GLY A 163 1.76 2.63 -8.48
CA GLY A 163 1.23 2.40 -9.83
C GLY A 163 0.79 0.95 -10.06
N LEU A 164 1.57 -0.02 -9.56
CA LEU A 164 1.17 -1.44 -9.58
C LEU A 164 -0.07 -1.72 -8.72
N CYS A 165 -0.21 -1.05 -7.56
CA CYS A 165 -1.42 -1.12 -6.74
C CYS A 165 -2.66 -0.58 -7.47
N ILE A 166 -2.52 0.52 -8.22
CA ILE A 166 -3.60 1.08 -9.06
C ILE A 166 -4.01 0.08 -10.14
N LEU A 167 -3.04 -0.39 -10.93
CA LEU A 167 -3.29 -1.28 -12.06
C LEU A 167 -3.92 -2.60 -11.61
N SER A 168 -3.40 -3.19 -10.54
CA SER A 168 -3.94 -4.44 -9.98
C SER A 168 -5.31 -4.26 -9.33
N SER A 169 -5.60 -3.11 -8.73
CA SER A 169 -6.95 -2.78 -8.21
C SER A 169 -7.97 -2.61 -9.34
N ILE A 170 -7.62 -1.92 -10.42
CA ILE A 170 -8.47 -1.82 -11.63
C ILE A 170 -8.68 -3.20 -12.24
N ALA A 171 -7.60 -3.99 -12.39
CA ALA A 171 -7.71 -5.36 -12.88
C ALA A 171 -8.61 -6.22 -11.99
N GLY A 172 -8.59 -6.02 -10.67
CA GLY A 172 -9.46 -6.72 -9.72
C GLY A 172 -10.94 -6.41 -9.94
N ALA A 173 -11.26 -5.19 -10.35
CA ALA A 173 -12.61 -4.81 -10.74
C ALA A 173 -13.06 -5.47 -12.06
N LEU A 174 -12.14 -5.56 -13.03
CA LEU A 174 -12.42 -6.12 -14.36
C LEU A 174 -12.44 -7.65 -14.38
N LEU A 175 -11.64 -8.29 -13.52
CA LEU A 175 -11.42 -9.73 -13.46
C LEU A 175 -11.69 -10.27 -12.04
N PRO A 176 -12.95 -10.20 -11.56
CA PRO A 176 -13.30 -10.46 -10.15
C PRO A 176 -13.13 -11.92 -9.70
N THR A 177 -12.85 -12.85 -10.62
CA THR A 177 -12.59 -14.27 -10.32
C THR A 177 -11.11 -14.65 -10.47
N SER A 178 -10.23 -13.69 -10.80
CA SER A 178 -8.83 -13.97 -11.09
C SER A 178 -7.98 -13.98 -9.83
N PHE A 179 -7.56 -15.17 -9.41
CA PHE A 179 -6.59 -15.34 -8.32
C PHE A 179 -5.26 -14.62 -8.58
N PRO A 180 -4.63 -14.72 -9.77
CA PRO A 180 -3.40 -14.00 -10.05
C PRO A 180 -3.52 -12.48 -9.85
N VAL A 181 -4.65 -11.88 -10.22
CA VAL A 181 -4.88 -10.45 -10.05
C VAL A 181 -4.95 -10.05 -8.57
N ASP A 182 -5.69 -10.81 -7.77
CA ASP A 182 -5.80 -10.57 -6.33
C ASP A 182 -4.46 -10.76 -5.61
N LEU A 183 -3.69 -11.77 -6.02
CA LEU A 183 -2.35 -12.03 -5.48
C LEU A 183 -1.35 -10.93 -5.88
N CYS A 184 -1.36 -10.50 -7.15
CA CYS A 184 -0.51 -9.41 -7.63
C CYS A 184 -0.80 -8.10 -6.88
N LYS A 185 -2.07 -7.79 -6.61
CA LYS A 185 -2.46 -6.64 -5.77
C LYS A 185 -1.85 -6.75 -4.37
N SER A 186 -1.97 -7.92 -3.75
CA SER A 186 -1.45 -8.18 -2.40
C SER A 186 0.08 -8.06 -2.34
N ILE A 187 0.78 -8.57 -3.37
CA ILE A 187 2.23 -8.44 -3.53
C ILE A 187 2.63 -6.97 -3.71
N ALA A 188 1.93 -6.22 -4.56
CA ALA A 188 2.21 -4.81 -4.81
C ALA A 188 2.08 -3.97 -3.53
N ILE A 189 1.01 -4.17 -2.74
CA ILE A 189 0.81 -3.50 -1.45
C ILE A 189 1.93 -3.86 -0.46
N THR A 190 2.33 -5.13 -0.42
CA THR A 190 3.45 -5.60 0.43
C THR A 190 4.76 -4.91 0.05
N LEU A 191 5.08 -4.87 -1.24
CA LEU A 191 6.28 -4.21 -1.75
C LEU A 191 6.26 -2.71 -1.49
N GLN A 192 5.11 -2.04 -1.67
CA GLN A 192 4.92 -0.63 -1.32
C GLN A 192 5.25 -0.40 0.17
N GLY A 193 4.74 -1.25 1.07
CA GLY A 193 5.06 -1.19 2.50
C GLY A 193 6.54 -1.37 2.82
N ILE A 194 7.20 -2.38 2.22
CA ILE A 194 8.65 -2.58 2.36
C ILE A 194 9.43 -1.37 1.86
N TRP A 195 8.99 -0.78 0.75
CA TRP A 195 9.70 0.34 0.14
C TRP A 195 9.57 1.62 0.95
N PHE A 196 8.43 1.87 1.61
CA PHE A 196 8.31 2.90 2.63
C PHE A 196 9.32 2.72 3.76
N TYR A 197 9.50 1.49 4.25
CA TYR A 197 10.53 1.17 5.23
C TYR A 197 11.93 1.47 4.69
N GLN A 198 12.22 1.05 3.47
CA GLN A 198 13.52 1.26 2.85
C GLN A 198 13.83 2.74 2.70
N THR A 199 12.87 3.54 2.22
CA THR A 199 12.95 5.00 2.17
C THR A 199 13.18 5.59 3.56
N ALA A 200 12.45 5.16 4.59
CA ALA A 200 12.65 5.65 5.95
C ALA A 200 14.07 5.41 6.46
N PHE A 201 14.56 4.17 6.38
CA PHE A 201 15.84 3.78 6.94
C PHE A 201 17.05 4.30 6.14
N VAL A 202 16.95 4.35 4.82
CA VAL A 202 18.04 4.83 3.97
C VAL A 202 18.09 6.34 3.94
N LEU A 203 16.97 7.01 3.67
CA LEU A 203 16.97 8.45 3.43
C LEU A 203 16.93 9.25 4.73
N TYR A 204 16.13 8.79 5.71
CA TYR A 204 15.89 9.52 6.97
C TYR A 204 16.40 8.78 8.21
N GLY A 205 17.15 7.70 8.02
CA GLY A 205 17.60 6.81 9.07
C GLY A 205 19.10 6.52 9.03
N PRO A 206 19.55 5.47 9.73
CA PRO A 206 20.98 5.18 9.90
C PRO A 206 21.64 4.56 8.65
N MET A 207 20.89 4.25 7.59
CA MET A 207 21.40 3.53 6.42
C MET A 207 21.72 4.46 5.24
N LEU A 208 21.91 5.76 5.49
CA LEU A 208 22.26 6.71 4.44
C LEU A 208 23.57 6.30 3.74
N PRO A 209 23.60 6.19 2.39
CA PRO A 209 24.78 5.72 1.69
C PRO A 209 25.99 6.63 1.95
N ALA A 210 27.16 6.02 2.07
CA ALA A 210 28.40 6.76 2.26
C ALA A 210 28.58 7.81 1.14
N GLY A 211 29.05 9.01 1.49
CA GLY A 211 29.16 10.11 0.55
C GLY A 211 27.86 10.89 0.33
N CYS A 212 26.75 10.53 0.98
CA CYS A 212 25.54 11.35 1.05
C CYS A 212 25.31 11.83 2.49
N LYS A 213 24.73 13.03 2.64
CA LYS A 213 24.40 13.62 3.92
C LYS A 213 23.10 14.42 3.84
N MET A 214 22.37 14.45 4.94
CA MET A 214 21.23 15.33 5.10
C MET A 214 21.71 16.72 5.52
N LYS A 215 21.33 17.74 4.75
CA LYS A 215 21.59 19.14 5.07
C LYS A 215 20.30 19.92 4.83
N ASP A 216 19.83 20.66 5.85
CA ASP A 216 18.62 21.48 5.76
C ASP A 216 17.38 20.70 5.28
N ASN A 217 17.21 19.46 5.75
CA ASN A 217 16.17 18.50 5.34
C ASN A 217 16.19 18.09 3.86
N ILE A 218 17.33 18.27 3.18
CA ILE A 218 17.55 17.84 1.80
C ILE A 218 18.73 16.86 1.79
N ILE A 219 18.57 15.75 1.08
CA ILE A 219 19.66 14.78 0.91
C ILE A 219 20.55 15.26 -0.22
N THR A 220 21.84 15.43 0.10
CA THR A 220 22.86 15.86 -0.87
C THR A 220 24.01 14.87 -0.87
N CYS A 221 24.43 14.45 -2.05
CA CYS A 221 25.60 13.60 -2.23
C CYS A 221 26.82 14.43 -2.65
N HIS A 222 27.99 14.08 -2.13
CA HIS A 222 29.23 14.83 -2.31
C HIS A 222 29.74 14.82 -3.75
N SER A 223 29.43 13.76 -4.52
CA SER A 223 29.78 13.59 -5.92
C SER A 223 28.67 12.85 -6.67
N SER A 224 28.65 12.98 -7.99
CA SER A 224 27.75 12.20 -8.86
C SER A 224 27.97 10.69 -8.70
N GLU A 225 29.21 10.26 -8.48
CA GLU A 225 29.53 8.84 -8.22
C GLU A 225 28.88 8.31 -6.93
N SER A 226 28.82 9.15 -5.88
CA SER A 226 28.18 8.77 -4.61
C SER A 226 26.67 8.63 -4.78
N GLU A 227 26.07 9.50 -5.59
CA GLU A 227 24.64 9.45 -5.93
C GLU A 227 24.32 8.18 -6.73
N VAL A 228 25.03 7.94 -7.84
CA VAL A 228 24.87 6.74 -8.68
C VAL A 228 25.06 5.46 -7.87
N ARG A 229 26.01 5.44 -6.93
CA ARG A 229 26.18 4.30 -6.02
C ARG A 229 24.96 4.10 -5.11
N GLY A 230 24.39 5.18 -4.59
CA GLY A 230 23.16 5.13 -3.78
C GLY A 230 21.95 4.63 -4.58
N GLU A 231 21.83 5.05 -5.84
CA GLU A 231 20.77 4.58 -6.75
C GLU A 231 20.95 3.11 -7.12
N LEU A 232 22.19 2.67 -7.39
CA LEU A 232 22.49 1.26 -7.62
C LEU A 232 22.16 0.41 -6.38
N LEU A 233 22.45 0.91 -5.18
CA LEU A 233 22.06 0.25 -3.94
C LEU A 233 20.53 0.13 -3.83
N ALA A 234 19.79 1.17 -4.22
CA ALA A 234 18.32 1.13 -4.26
C ALA A 234 17.82 0.02 -5.22
N ASN A 235 18.44 -0.12 -6.39
CA ASN A 235 18.12 -1.20 -7.33
C ASN A 235 18.36 -2.60 -6.76
N VAL A 236 19.48 -2.78 -6.06
CA VAL A 236 19.76 -4.06 -5.37
C VAL A 236 18.74 -4.32 -4.26
N GLN A 237 18.37 -3.30 -3.49
CA GLN A 237 17.36 -3.40 -2.43
C GLN A 237 15.99 -3.76 -2.98
N ILE A 238 15.53 -3.15 -4.07
CA ILE A 238 14.23 -3.50 -4.66
C ILE A 238 14.23 -4.93 -5.22
N PHE A 239 15.32 -5.38 -5.86
CA PHE A 239 15.42 -6.77 -6.31
C PHE A 239 15.37 -7.76 -5.15
N PHE A 240 16.05 -7.44 -4.04
CA PHE A 240 15.99 -8.27 -2.84
C PHE A 240 14.57 -8.28 -2.22
N ALA A 241 13.89 -7.12 -2.17
CA ALA A 241 12.52 -7.03 -1.69
C ALA A 241 11.56 -7.87 -2.56
N VAL A 242 11.67 -7.78 -3.88
CA VAL A 242 10.88 -8.59 -4.82
C VAL A 242 11.13 -10.08 -4.62
N LEU A 243 12.40 -10.49 -4.49
CA LEU A 243 12.76 -11.88 -4.23
C LEU A 243 12.18 -12.36 -2.89
N ALA A 244 12.33 -11.58 -1.82
CA ALA A 244 11.85 -11.92 -0.48
C ALA A 244 10.32 -12.09 -0.46
N VAL A 245 9.58 -11.15 -1.07
CA VAL A 245 8.12 -11.26 -1.17
C VAL A 245 7.73 -12.47 -2.03
N HIS A 246 8.41 -12.71 -3.15
CA HIS A 246 8.13 -13.86 -4.01
C HIS A 246 8.33 -15.20 -3.28
N VAL A 247 9.47 -15.38 -2.62
CA VAL A 247 9.75 -16.58 -1.80
C VAL A 247 8.71 -16.71 -0.69
N GLY A 248 8.38 -15.61 0.00
CA GLY A 248 7.35 -15.60 1.03
C GLY A 248 5.96 -15.98 0.51
N THR A 249 5.59 -15.54 -0.68
CA THR A 249 4.32 -15.91 -1.33
C THR A 249 4.29 -17.39 -1.69
N VAL A 250 5.36 -17.93 -2.29
CA VAL A 250 5.46 -19.36 -2.64
C VAL A 250 5.43 -20.24 -1.38
N ALA A 251 6.13 -19.83 -0.32
CA ALA A 251 6.10 -20.52 0.96
C ALA A 251 4.69 -20.49 1.58
N SER A 252 4.03 -19.33 1.56
CA SER A 252 2.64 -19.18 2.03
C SER A 252 1.69 -20.08 1.25
N PHE A 253 1.83 -20.16 -0.08
CA PHE A 253 1.04 -21.04 -0.94
C PHE A 253 1.26 -22.51 -0.60
N SER A 254 2.52 -22.93 -0.51
CA SER A 254 2.88 -24.32 -0.20
C SER A 254 2.33 -24.75 1.16
N PHE A 255 2.49 -23.88 2.16
CA PHE A 255 1.96 -24.12 3.51
C PHE A 255 0.44 -24.17 3.53
N ALA A 256 -0.25 -23.21 2.90
CA ALA A 256 -1.70 -23.17 2.85
C ALA A 256 -2.28 -24.38 2.10
N ALA A 257 -1.69 -24.76 0.96
CA ALA A 257 -2.10 -25.95 0.21
C ALA A 257 -1.98 -27.22 1.05
N SER A 258 -0.90 -27.37 1.82
CA SER A 258 -0.73 -28.52 2.72
C SER A 258 -1.76 -28.60 3.85
N ARG A 259 -2.30 -27.44 4.27
CA ARG A 259 -3.14 -27.36 5.47
C ARG A 259 -4.64 -27.24 5.19
N TYR A 260 -4.99 -26.61 4.08
CA TYR A 260 -6.34 -26.21 3.71
C TYR A 260 -6.75 -26.64 2.29
N GLY A 261 -5.87 -27.34 1.56
CA GLY A 261 -6.17 -27.83 0.22
C GLY A 261 -7.27 -28.88 0.26
N ASN A 262 -8.41 -28.57 -0.33
CA ASN A 262 -9.46 -29.54 -0.62
C ASN A 262 -9.22 -30.06 -2.04
N PHE A 263 -8.38 -31.09 -2.17
CA PHE A 263 -8.31 -31.83 -3.43
C PHE A 263 -9.61 -32.62 -3.55
N GLU A 264 -10.58 -32.12 -4.33
CA GLU A 264 -11.67 -32.96 -4.81
C GLU A 264 -11.04 -34.13 -5.58
N GLU A 265 -11.12 -35.34 -5.03
CA GLU A 265 -10.78 -36.56 -5.78
C GLU A 265 -11.62 -36.56 -7.06
N PRO A 266 -11.03 -36.72 -8.26
CA PRO A 266 -11.81 -36.85 -9.47
C PRO A 266 -12.72 -38.07 -9.32
N ALA A 267 -14.03 -37.85 -9.45
CA ALA A 267 -15.05 -38.88 -9.30
C ALA A 267 -14.67 -40.14 -10.10
N PRO A 268 -14.80 -41.35 -9.51
CA PRO A 268 -14.50 -42.57 -10.23
C PRO A 268 -15.36 -42.61 -11.49
N LYS A 269 -14.71 -42.73 -12.66
CA LYS A 269 -15.41 -42.93 -13.93
C LYS A 269 -16.33 -44.14 -13.76
N SER A 270 -17.63 -43.92 -13.68
CA SER A 270 -18.62 -44.98 -13.76
C SER A 270 -18.50 -45.60 -15.14
N GLY A 271 -17.87 -46.77 -15.20
CA GLY A 271 -17.77 -47.59 -16.39
C GLY A 271 -19.17 -48.04 -16.81
N PHE A 272 -19.50 -47.77 -18.08
CA PHE A 272 -20.53 -48.50 -18.82
C PHE A 272 -19.93 -49.80 -19.37
#